data_AF-A0AAW9MY47-F1
#
_entry.id   AF-A0AAW9MY47-F1
#
_cell.length_a   1.000
_cell.length_b   1.000
_cell.length_c   1.000
_cell.angle_alpha   90.00
_cell.angle_beta   90.00
_cell.angle_gamma   90.00
#
_symmetry.space_group_name_H-M   'P 1'
#
loop_
_entity.id
_entity.type
_entity.pdbx_description
1 polymer ?
#
loop_
_entity_poly.entity_id
_entity_poly.type
_entity_poly.pdbx_seq_one_letter_code
_entity_poly.pdbx_strand_id
1 'polypeptide(L)'
;MATGSGKTVIMTGLILYLYTKGYRKFLFFVNQNNIIEKTKENFLNQSSIKYLFADSIELMGEQVQVKEVNNFAFYDKNAINICFTSTQKLHMDINIIKENSPTIEDFEDDKIVLISDESHHINTVTKGLTKTEKTNLEENAKSWEYTIEKIFRANRDNALLEFTATADLKDPNVEKKYLDKIVYDYTLSKFRESGYTKDFNNMQGDYDRWTRTLLSLVISEYRRHLFGDNGQNIKPVVLLKSKTIKESKAFYDGFTKN
;
A
#
# COMPACT_ATOMS: atom_id res chain seq x y z
N MET A 1 8.97 2.16 5.28
CA MET A 1 9.55 0.82 4.99
C MET A 1 9.58 0.58 3.48
N ALA A 2 10.73 0.22 2.90
CA ALA A 2 10.91 0.06 1.46
C ALA A 2 9.93 -0.94 0.81
N THR A 3 9.61 -0.72 -0.47
CA THR A 3 8.78 -1.67 -1.23
C THR A 3 9.45 -3.04 -1.29
N GLY A 4 8.69 -4.09 -0.94
CA GLY A 4 9.21 -5.46 -0.87
C GLY A 4 9.88 -5.84 0.44
N SER A 5 10.03 -4.92 1.40
CA SER A 5 10.67 -5.19 2.70
C SER A 5 9.76 -5.84 3.74
N GLY A 6 8.61 -6.41 3.34
CA GLY A 6 7.70 -7.09 4.25
C GLY A 6 6.70 -6.21 5.02
N LYS A 7 6.37 -4.99 4.55
CA LYS A 7 5.36 -4.11 5.18
C LYS A 7 4.08 -4.83 5.60
N THR A 8 3.48 -5.58 4.68
CA THR A 8 2.21 -6.28 4.89
C THR A 8 2.33 -7.41 5.92
N VAL A 9 3.51 -8.01 6.09
CA VAL A 9 3.78 -9.02 7.13
C VAL A 9 3.85 -8.38 8.51
N ILE A 10 4.50 -7.22 8.62
CA ILE A 10 4.51 -6.46 9.89
C ILE A 10 3.09 -6.04 10.26
N MET A 11 2.28 -5.65 9.28
CA MET A 11 0.88 -5.30 9.48
C MET A 11 0.07 -6.47 10.07
N THR A 12 0.20 -7.69 9.56
CA THR A 12 -0.50 -8.85 10.15
C THR A 12 -0.02 -9.17 11.56
N GLY A 13 1.30 -9.09 11.81
CA GLY A 13 1.85 -9.24 13.16
C GLY A 13 1.30 -8.22 14.15
N LEU A 14 1.14 -6.96 13.72
CA LEU A 14 0.56 -5.89 14.54
C LEU A 14 -0.93 -6.09 14.78
N ILE A 15 -1.69 -6.60 13.80
CA ILE A 15 -3.10 -6.96 13.97
C ILE A 15 -3.24 -8.04 15.06
N LEU A 16 -2.43 -9.10 15.00
CA LEU A 16 -2.42 -10.16 16.03
C LEU A 16 -2.05 -9.58 17.40
N TYR A 17 -1.00 -8.77 17.47
CA TYR A 17 -0.58 -8.13 18.72
C TYR A 17 -1.70 -7.25 19.31
N LEU A 18 -2.32 -6.39 18.51
CA LEU A 18 -3.41 -5.51 18.95
C LEU A 18 -4.65 -6.30 19.36
N TYR A 19 -4.93 -7.44 18.73
CA TYR A 19 -5.97 -8.35 19.21
C TYR A 19 -5.71 -8.82 20.65
N THR A 20 -4.46 -9.15 21.00
CA THR A 20 -4.09 -9.49 22.39
C THR A 20 -4.24 -8.30 23.35
N LYS A 21 -4.25 -7.06 22.85
CA LYS A 21 -4.54 -5.84 23.64
C LYS A 21 -6.03 -5.51 23.71
N GLY A 22 -6.90 -6.42 23.27
CA GLY A 22 -8.35 -6.28 23.35
C GLY A 22 -8.98 -5.52 22.18
N TYR A 23 -8.23 -5.21 21.11
CA TYR A 23 -8.84 -4.68 19.89
C TYR A 23 -9.56 -5.78 19.12
N ARG A 24 -10.74 -5.49 18.57
CA ARG A 24 -11.54 -6.43 17.75
C ARG A 24 -11.90 -5.89 16.37
N LYS A 25 -11.82 -4.57 16.21
CA LYS A 25 -12.23 -3.82 15.02
C LYS A 25 -11.01 -3.19 14.35
N PHE A 26 -10.79 -3.53 13.09
CA PHE A 26 -9.67 -3.06 12.28
C PHE A 26 -10.20 -2.45 11.00
N LEU A 27 -10.05 -1.14 10.82
CA LEU A 27 -10.43 -0.42 9.60
C LEU A 27 -9.22 -0.29 8.68
N PHE A 28 -9.19 -1.07 7.61
CA PHE A 28 -8.16 -0.99 6.59
C PHE A 28 -8.62 -0.06 5.46
N PHE A 29 -7.84 0.99 5.16
CA PHE A 29 -8.16 1.94 4.11
C PHE A 29 -6.95 2.35 3.26
N VAL A 30 -7.18 2.46 1.95
CA VAL A 30 -6.17 2.82 0.94
C VAL A 30 -6.80 3.57 -0.22
N ASN A 31 -6.00 4.30 -0.99
CA ASN A 31 -6.52 5.09 -2.13
C ASN A 31 -6.83 4.25 -3.39
N GLN A 32 -6.29 3.02 -3.50
CA GLN A 32 -6.41 2.20 -4.71
C GLN A 32 -7.12 0.88 -4.43
N ASN A 33 -8.22 0.61 -5.15
CA ASN A 33 -8.98 -0.63 -5.02
C ASN A 33 -8.12 -1.89 -5.29
N ASN A 34 -7.16 -1.80 -6.20
CA ASN A 34 -6.24 -2.91 -6.47
C ASN A 34 -5.40 -3.31 -5.25
N ILE A 35 -5.13 -2.37 -4.34
CA ILE A 35 -4.42 -2.66 -3.09
C ILE A 35 -5.38 -3.35 -2.12
N ILE A 36 -6.64 -2.90 -2.03
CA ILE A 36 -7.69 -3.53 -1.21
C ILE A 36 -7.81 -5.02 -1.56
N GLU A 37 -8.03 -5.34 -2.84
CA GLU A 37 -8.22 -6.72 -3.28
C GLU A 37 -7.00 -7.59 -3.01
N LYS A 38 -5.79 -7.04 -3.18
CA LYS A 38 -4.54 -7.75 -2.83
C LYS A 38 -4.42 -7.99 -1.34
N THR A 39 -4.78 -7.03 -0.50
CA THR A 39 -4.71 -7.19 0.95
C THR A 39 -5.76 -8.20 1.41
N LYS A 40 -6.97 -8.18 0.85
CA LYS A 40 -8.01 -9.20 1.10
C LYS A 40 -7.52 -10.60 0.75
N GLU A 41 -6.93 -10.77 -0.43
CA GLU A 41 -6.33 -12.04 -0.85
C GLU A 41 -5.26 -12.51 0.15
N ASN A 42 -4.36 -11.61 0.59
CA ASN A 42 -3.33 -11.94 1.56
C ASN A 42 -3.87 -12.24 2.97
N PHE A 43 -5.02 -11.68 3.35
CA PHE A 43 -5.53 -11.73 4.73
C PHE A 43 -6.63 -12.77 4.94
N LEU A 44 -7.37 -13.13 3.88
CA LEU A 44 -8.60 -13.92 3.99
C LEU A 44 -8.54 -15.22 3.20
N ASN A 45 -7.76 -15.29 2.11
CA ASN A 45 -7.73 -16.47 1.26
C ASN A 45 -6.68 -17.49 1.71
N GLN A 46 -7.07 -18.42 2.57
CA GLN A 46 -6.21 -19.52 3.06
C GLN A 46 -5.65 -20.42 1.94
N SER A 47 -6.31 -20.47 0.78
CA SER A 47 -5.81 -21.26 -0.36
C SER A 47 -4.69 -20.54 -1.14
N SER A 48 -4.48 -19.26 -0.86
CA SER A 48 -3.48 -18.45 -1.56
C SER A 48 -2.09 -18.70 -0.99
N ILE A 49 -1.10 -18.87 -1.87
CA ILE A 49 0.31 -18.93 -1.44
C ILE A 49 0.79 -17.61 -0.80
N LYS A 50 0.01 -16.54 -0.95
CA LYS A 50 0.27 -15.22 -0.37
C LYS A 50 -0.49 -14.99 0.93
N TYR A 51 -1.24 -15.97 1.42
CA TYR A 51 -1.90 -15.89 2.71
C TYR A 51 -0.86 -15.63 3.82
N LEU A 52 -1.15 -14.68 4.70
CA LEU A 52 -0.18 -14.17 5.67
C LEU A 52 -0.45 -14.60 7.12
N PHE A 53 -1.62 -15.16 7.39
CA PHE A 53 -1.92 -15.72 8.71
C PHE A 53 -1.64 -17.23 8.70
N ALA A 54 -1.59 -17.84 9.88
CA ALA A 54 -1.56 -19.29 10.00
C ALA A 54 -2.96 -19.87 9.71
N ASP A 55 -3.02 -21.12 9.23
CA ASP A 55 -4.28 -21.83 8.97
C ASP A 55 -5.17 -21.90 10.23
N SER A 56 -4.53 -22.09 11.38
CA SER A 56 -5.14 -21.99 12.70
C SER A 56 -4.38 -20.96 13.53
N ILE A 57 -5.08 -19.88 13.90
CA ILE A 57 -4.53 -18.83 14.76
C ILE A 57 -4.99 -19.13 16.17
N GLU A 58 -4.05 -19.47 17.05
CA GLU A 58 -4.30 -19.65 18.48
C GLU A 58 -3.68 -18.48 19.25
N LEU A 59 -4.50 -17.71 19.94
CA LEU A 59 -4.06 -16.59 20.78
C LEU A 59 -4.67 -16.75 22.16
N MET A 60 -3.83 -16.73 23.20
CA MET A 60 -4.25 -16.83 24.60
C MET A 60 -5.08 -18.11 24.90
N GLY A 61 -4.81 -19.20 24.19
CA GLY A 61 -5.52 -20.48 24.34
C GLY A 61 -6.88 -20.54 23.64
N GLU A 62 -7.25 -19.51 22.87
CA GLU A 62 -8.47 -19.48 22.06
C GLU A 62 -8.13 -19.49 20.58
N GLN A 63 -8.96 -20.18 19.79
CA GLN A 63 -8.89 -20.10 18.33
C GLN A 63 -9.53 -18.79 17.86
N VAL A 64 -8.76 -18.01 17.11
CA VAL A 64 -9.16 -16.70 16.60
C VAL A 64 -9.30 -16.77 15.09
N GLN A 65 -10.40 -16.23 14.58
CA GLN A 65 -10.63 -16.13 13.13
C GLN A 65 -10.40 -14.69 12.66
N VAL A 66 -9.94 -14.55 11.41
CA VAL A 66 -9.92 -13.27 10.70
C VAL A 66 -11.15 -13.21 9.80
N LYS A 67 -11.99 -12.21 9.99
CA LYS A 67 -13.26 -12.05 9.26
C LYS A 67 -13.33 -10.70 8.59
N GLU A 68 -13.76 -10.69 7.33
CA GLU A 68 -14.19 -9.45 6.68
C GLU A 68 -15.58 -9.05 7.18
N VAL A 69 -15.75 -7.76 7.46
CA VAL A 69 -17.05 -7.18 7.80
C VAL A 69 -17.30 -5.95 6.93
N ASN A 70 -18.58 -5.69 6.61
CA ASN A 70 -18.96 -4.50 5.83
C ASN A 70 -18.90 -3.21 6.66
N ASN A 71 -19.21 -3.31 7.95
CA ASN A 71 -19.14 -2.26 8.95
C ASN A 71 -18.96 -2.90 10.34
N PHE A 72 -18.90 -2.09 11.40
CA PHE A 72 -18.69 -2.58 12.77
C PHE A 72 -19.97 -2.63 13.62
N ALA A 73 -21.16 -2.52 13.01
CA ALA A 73 -22.42 -2.62 13.73
C ALA A 73 -22.68 -4.07 14.18
N PHE A 74 -22.36 -5.04 13.33
CA PHE A 74 -22.46 -6.47 13.63
C PHE A 74 -21.11 -7.14 13.39
N TYR A 75 -20.43 -7.49 14.48
CA TYR A 75 -19.10 -8.11 14.45
C TYR A 75 -18.98 -9.24 15.47
N ASP A 76 -18.02 -10.14 15.26
CA ASP A 76 -17.76 -11.24 16.18
C ASP A 76 -16.74 -10.80 17.25
N LYS A 77 -17.17 -10.81 18.51
CA LYS A 77 -16.36 -10.37 19.66
C LYS A 77 -15.11 -11.23 19.91
N ASN A 78 -15.09 -12.45 19.37
CA ASN A 78 -13.98 -13.38 19.51
C ASN A 78 -13.10 -13.44 18.25
N ALA A 79 -13.42 -12.68 17.20
CA ALA A 79 -12.67 -12.62 15.96
C ALA A 79 -11.90 -11.30 15.77
N ILE A 80 -10.95 -11.32 14.84
CA ILE A 80 -10.34 -10.14 14.24
C ILE A 80 -11.27 -9.71 13.10
N ASN A 81 -12.00 -8.60 13.29
CA ASN A 81 -12.95 -8.11 12.29
C ASN A 81 -12.31 -6.98 11.50
N ILE A 82 -12.15 -7.18 10.19
CA ILE A 82 -11.50 -6.23 9.30
C ILE A 82 -12.53 -5.64 8.33
N CYS A 83 -12.69 -4.32 8.37
CA CYS A 83 -13.46 -3.58 7.36
C CYS A 83 -12.48 -3.03 6.32
N PHE A 84 -12.67 -3.41 5.06
CA PHE A 84 -11.85 -2.93 3.94
C PHE A 84 -12.61 -1.85 3.17
N THR A 85 -12.01 -0.67 3.06
CA THR A 85 -12.63 0.45 2.31
C THR A 85 -11.59 1.26 1.56
N SER A 86 -12.02 2.04 0.56
CA SER A 86 -11.14 3.04 -0.03
C SER A 86 -11.23 4.34 0.76
N THR A 87 -10.17 5.13 0.77
CA THR A 87 -10.18 6.46 1.44
C THR A 87 -11.31 7.33 0.93
N GLN A 88 -11.58 7.30 -0.39
CA GLN A 88 -12.67 8.06 -0.99
C GLN A 88 -14.04 7.56 -0.54
N LYS A 89 -14.24 6.24 -0.49
CA LYS A 89 -15.48 5.65 -0.02
C LYS A 89 -15.72 6.00 1.45
N LEU A 90 -14.72 5.80 2.30
CA LEU A 90 -14.79 6.16 3.72
C LEU A 90 -15.14 7.63 3.93
N HIS A 91 -14.52 8.53 3.15
CA HIS A 91 -14.84 9.94 3.20
C HIS A 91 -16.29 10.25 2.81
N MET A 92 -16.79 9.62 1.73
CA MET A 92 -18.18 9.80 1.32
C MET A 92 -19.16 9.25 2.35
N ASP A 93 -18.90 8.05 2.88
CA ASP A 93 -19.80 7.35 3.81
C ASP A 93 -19.96 8.12 5.14
N ILE A 94 -18.90 8.78 5.61
CA ILE A 94 -18.94 9.59 6.85
C ILE A 94 -19.64 10.94 6.66
N ASN A 95 -19.52 11.56 5.47
CA ASN A 95 -20.07 12.90 5.23
C ASN A 95 -21.47 12.88 4.60
N ILE A 96 -21.89 11.75 4.01
CA ILE A 96 -23.19 11.59 3.36
C ILE A 96 -23.95 10.50 4.12
N ILE A 97 -24.90 10.91 4.96
CA ILE A 97 -25.74 10.00 5.73
C ILE A 97 -26.56 9.13 4.75
N LYS A 98 -26.36 7.82 4.81
CA LYS A 98 -27.15 6.81 4.08
C LYS A 98 -27.43 5.63 5.00
N GLU A 99 -28.48 4.89 4.70
CA GLU A 99 -28.80 3.64 5.39
C GLU A 99 -27.62 2.65 5.30
N ASN A 100 -27.24 2.02 6.43
CA ASN A 100 -26.10 1.09 6.57
C ASN A 100 -24.69 1.65 6.31
N SER A 101 -24.52 2.97 6.22
CA SER A 101 -23.20 3.59 6.13
C SER A 101 -22.62 3.85 7.53
N PRO A 102 -21.30 3.67 7.72
CA PRO A 102 -20.65 3.96 9.00
C PRO A 102 -20.85 5.42 9.40
N THR A 103 -21.38 5.67 10.59
CA THR A 103 -21.50 7.02 11.16
C THR A 103 -20.30 7.31 12.05
N ILE A 104 -20.10 8.58 12.46
CA ILE A 104 -19.02 8.89 13.41
C ILE A 104 -19.25 8.24 14.79
N GLU A 105 -20.52 8.10 15.17
CA GLU A 105 -20.97 7.49 16.43
C GLU A 105 -20.50 6.03 16.54
N ASP A 106 -20.47 5.29 15.41
CA ASP A 106 -19.92 3.93 15.35
C ASP A 106 -18.44 3.82 15.80
N PHE A 107 -17.72 4.95 15.80
CA PHE A 107 -16.32 5.06 16.19
C PHE A 107 -16.09 5.66 17.58
N GLU A 108 -17.15 6.10 18.27
CA GLU A 108 -17.05 6.69 19.62
C GLU A 108 -17.08 5.59 20.70
N ASP A 109 -17.93 4.58 20.54
CA ASP A 109 -18.21 3.59 21.59
C ASP A 109 -17.11 2.53 21.74
N ASP A 110 -16.51 2.09 20.63
CA ASP A 110 -15.53 1.00 20.61
C ASP A 110 -14.17 1.48 20.09
N LYS A 111 -13.10 1.04 20.76
CA LYS A 111 -11.74 1.29 20.30
C LYS A 111 -11.44 0.53 19.00
N ILE A 112 -10.95 1.26 18.00
CA ILE A 112 -10.71 0.78 16.64
C ILE A 112 -9.26 1.03 16.24
N VAL A 113 -8.70 0.08 15.49
CA VAL A 113 -7.40 0.25 14.84
C VAL A 113 -7.62 0.66 13.39
N LEU A 114 -7.15 1.85 13.04
CA LEU A 114 -7.08 2.38 11.69
C LEU A 114 -5.76 1.95 11.05
N ILE A 115 -5.82 1.32 9.89
CA ILE A 115 -4.64 0.84 9.16
C ILE A 115 -4.65 1.42 7.76
N SER A 116 -3.59 2.17 7.41
CA SER A 116 -3.40 2.74 6.09
C SER A 116 -2.14 2.17 5.42
N ASP A 117 -2.25 1.68 4.18
CA ASP A 117 -1.10 1.38 3.34
C ASP A 117 -0.98 2.41 2.20
N GLU A 118 0.26 2.66 1.79
CA GLU A 118 0.61 3.72 0.85
C GLU A 118 0.09 5.11 1.28
N SER A 119 0.20 5.42 2.58
CA SER A 119 -0.30 6.66 3.19
C SER A 119 0.31 7.94 2.58
N HIS A 120 1.41 7.83 1.84
CA HIS A 120 1.98 8.98 1.11
C HIS A 120 1.02 9.57 0.07
N HIS A 121 0.13 8.75 -0.53
CA HIS A 121 -0.88 9.24 -1.48
C HIS A 121 -1.94 10.14 -0.84
N ILE A 122 -2.08 10.11 0.48
CA ILE A 122 -2.99 11.01 1.22
C ILE A 122 -2.41 12.44 1.22
N ASN A 123 -1.08 12.59 1.16
CA ASN A 123 -0.39 13.88 1.23
C ASN A 123 0.05 14.47 -0.13
N THR A 124 0.26 13.65 -1.17
CA THR A 124 0.92 14.09 -2.42
C THR A 124 0.03 14.02 -3.65
N VAL A 125 -0.98 14.88 -3.74
CA VAL A 125 -1.78 15.05 -4.98
C VAL A 125 -1.30 16.23 -5.84
N THR A 126 -0.21 16.92 -5.47
CA THR A 126 0.10 18.26 -6.00
C THR A 126 1.12 18.34 -7.15
N LYS A 127 1.61 17.21 -7.69
CA LYS A 127 2.58 17.23 -8.80
C LYS A 127 1.94 16.86 -10.14
N GLY A 128 1.60 17.87 -10.94
CA GLY A 128 1.33 17.74 -12.39
C GLY A 128 -0.01 18.26 -12.92
N LEU A 129 -0.83 18.92 -12.10
CA LEU A 129 -2.19 19.33 -12.46
C LEU A 129 -2.30 20.85 -12.70
N THR A 130 -3.31 21.26 -13.48
CA THR A 130 -3.59 22.68 -13.73
C THR A 130 -3.99 23.40 -12.44
N LYS A 131 -3.85 24.75 -12.40
CA LYS A 131 -4.03 25.56 -11.17
C LYS A 131 -5.39 25.32 -10.48
N THR A 132 -6.43 25.03 -11.26
CA THR A 132 -7.80 24.75 -10.79
C THR A 132 -7.99 23.33 -10.25
N GLU A 133 -7.34 22.34 -10.87
CA GLU A 133 -7.37 20.94 -10.40
C GLU A 133 -6.56 20.76 -9.10
N LYS A 134 -5.48 21.53 -8.94
CA LYS A 134 -4.69 21.56 -7.70
C LYS A 134 -5.50 22.03 -6.51
N THR A 135 -6.27 23.11 -6.63
CA THR A 135 -7.09 23.62 -5.52
C THR A 135 -8.12 22.60 -5.07
N ASN A 136 -8.85 21.99 -6.02
CA ASN A 136 -9.86 20.97 -5.70
C ASN A 136 -9.25 19.71 -5.08
N LEU A 137 -8.06 19.28 -5.52
CA LEU A 137 -7.41 18.08 -4.97
C LEU A 137 -6.69 18.34 -3.65
N GLU A 138 -6.16 19.54 -3.43
CA GLU A 138 -5.64 19.97 -2.13
C GLU A 138 -6.77 20.13 -1.10
N GLU A 139 -7.91 20.68 -1.50
CA GLU A 139 -9.12 20.75 -0.68
C GLU A 139 -9.67 19.34 -0.38
N ASN A 140 -9.75 18.47 -1.38
CA ASN A 140 -10.19 17.08 -1.18
C ASN A 140 -9.22 16.25 -0.32
N ALA A 141 -7.91 16.39 -0.51
CA ALA A 141 -6.91 15.70 0.31
C ALA A 141 -6.98 16.18 1.77
N LYS A 142 -7.07 17.49 1.99
CA LYS A 142 -7.34 18.07 3.33
C LYS A 142 -8.66 17.56 3.91
N SER A 143 -9.69 17.39 3.07
CA SER A 143 -11.01 16.88 3.46
C SER A 143 -10.94 15.41 3.91
N TRP A 144 -10.16 14.57 3.22
CA TRP A 144 -10.00 13.16 3.58
C TRP A 144 -9.15 13.00 4.84
N GLU A 145 -8.03 13.71 4.94
CA GLU A 145 -7.22 13.77 6.16
C GLU A 145 -8.04 14.20 7.36
N TYR A 146 -8.89 15.22 7.18
CA TYR A 146 -9.81 15.67 8.21
C TYR A 146 -10.79 14.56 8.63
N THR A 147 -11.35 13.79 7.69
CA THR A 147 -12.22 12.66 8.03
C THR A 147 -11.48 11.57 8.80
N ILE A 148 -10.27 11.20 8.38
CA ILE A 148 -9.47 10.20 9.11
C ILE A 148 -9.13 10.70 10.52
N GLU A 149 -8.72 11.95 10.65
CA GLU A 149 -8.42 12.56 11.95
C GLU A 149 -9.67 12.63 12.84
N LYS A 150 -10.83 12.92 12.26
CA LYS A 150 -12.12 12.92 12.97
C LYS A 150 -12.46 11.53 13.51
N ILE A 151 -12.32 10.49 12.69
CA ILE A 151 -12.53 9.09 13.12
C ILE A 151 -11.51 8.71 14.19
N PHE A 152 -10.23 9.02 13.97
CA PHE A 152 -9.16 8.70 14.92
C PHE A 152 -9.42 9.32 16.28
N ARG A 153 -9.87 10.59 16.32
CA ARG A 153 -10.16 11.30 17.57
C ARG A 153 -11.51 10.96 18.20
N ALA A 154 -12.39 10.22 17.52
CA ALA A 154 -13.71 9.86 18.05
C ALA A 154 -13.61 9.04 19.35
N ASN A 155 -12.58 8.22 19.50
CA ASN A 155 -12.29 7.48 20.72
C ASN A 155 -10.81 7.60 21.10
N ARG A 156 -10.52 7.85 22.39
CA ARG A 156 -9.15 8.08 22.89
C ARG A 156 -8.25 6.85 22.80
N ASP A 157 -8.84 5.67 22.76
CA ASP A 157 -8.13 4.38 22.66
C ASP A 157 -7.97 3.92 21.20
N ASN A 158 -8.40 4.72 20.22
CA ASN A 158 -8.13 4.42 18.82
C ASN A 158 -6.63 4.43 18.53
N ALA A 159 -6.21 3.59 17.59
CA ALA A 159 -4.83 3.52 17.14
C ALA A 159 -4.77 3.71 15.62
N LEU A 160 -3.89 4.58 15.12
CA LEU A 160 -3.65 4.78 13.70
C LEU A 160 -2.27 4.25 13.31
N LEU A 161 -2.24 3.27 12.41
CA LEU A 161 -1.03 2.66 11.86
C LEU A 161 -0.89 3.03 10.38
N GLU A 162 0.08 3.88 10.07
CA GLU A 162 0.37 4.28 8.69
C GLU A 162 1.62 3.57 8.14
N PHE A 163 1.45 2.88 7.02
CA PHE A 163 2.53 2.20 6.31
C PHE A 163 2.79 2.88 4.97
N THR A 164 4.06 3.22 4.71
CA THR A 164 4.45 3.82 3.43
C THR A 164 5.88 3.43 3.05
N ALA A 165 6.10 3.28 1.74
CA ALA A 165 7.44 3.11 1.18
C ALA A 165 8.08 4.42 0.70
N THR A 166 7.26 5.46 0.53
CA THR A 166 7.61 6.70 -0.17
C THR A 166 7.10 7.89 0.61
N ALA A 167 7.59 8.07 1.84
CA ALA A 167 7.44 9.36 2.54
C ALA A 167 8.45 10.36 1.95
N ASP A 168 7.97 11.46 1.37
CA ASP A 168 8.84 12.54 0.86
C ASP A 168 9.34 13.40 2.03
N LEU A 169 10.12 12.81 2.95
CA LEU A 169 10.67 13.48 4.14
C LEU A 169 11.65 14.61 3.80
N LYS A 170 11.97 14.82 2.51
CA LYS A 170 12.73 15.99 2.05
C LYS A 170 11.87 17.25 1.99
N ASP A 171 10.55 17.12 1.92
CA ASP A 171 9.63 18.24 2.03
C ASP A 171 9.48 18.63 3.51
N PRO A 172 9.84 19.86 3.92
CA PRO A 172 9.75 20.30 5.31
C PRO A 172 8.35 20.18 5.92
N ASN A 173 7.29 20.27 5.11
CA ASN A 173 5.91 20.13 5.60
C ASN A 173 5.59 18.67 5.95
N VAL A 174 6.06 17.73 5.12
CA VAL A 174 5.89 16.29 5.35
C VAL A 174 6.76 15.86 6.53
N GLU A 175 8.00 16.31 6.57
CA GLU A 175 8.90 16.07 7.70
C GLU A 175 8.27 16.54 9.00
N LYS A 176 7.85 17.80 9.10
CA LYS A 176 7.23 18.34 10.31
C LYS A 176 5.97 17.59 10.73
N LYS A 177 5.18 17.09 9.78
CA LYS A 177 3.95 16.31 10.05
C LYS A 177 4.23 14.94 10.64
N TYR A 178 5.36 14.31 10.28
CA TYR A 178 5.67 12.92 10.60
C TYR A 178 6.85 12.74 11.57
N LEU A 179 7.64 13.78 11.84
CA LEU A 179 8.88 13.71 12.61
C LEU A 179 8.70 13.03 13.98
N ASP A 180 7.62 13.36 14.68
CA ASP A 180 7.26 12.84 15.99
C ASP A 180 6.36 11.58 15.94
N LYS A 181 6.03 11.10 14.73
CA LYS A 181 5.12 9.96 14.49
C LYS A 181 5.82 8.75 13.89
N ILE A 182 7.03 8.89 13.36
CA ILE A 182 7.78 7.79 12.76
C ILE A 182 8.31 6.86 13.87
N VAL A 183 7.69 5.68 13.97
CA VAL A 183 8.12 4.64 14.92
C VAL A 183 9.26 3.79 14.36
N TYR A 184 9.29 3.56 13.04
CA TYR A 184 10.32 2.73 12.40
C TYR A 184 10.62 3.19 10.98
N ASP A 185 11.90 3.43 10.69
CA ASP A 185 12.39 3.82 9.38
C ASP A 185 13.34 2.77 8.78
N TYR A 186 12.87 2.13 7.72
CA TYR A 186 13.60 1.11 6.95
C TYR A 186 13.54 1.45 5.47
N THR A 187 14.41 2.37 5.05
CA THR A 187 14.52 2.87 3.67
C THR A 187 15.13 1.83 2.72
N LEU A 188 15.10 2.10 1.41
CA LEU A 188 15.73 1.24 0.41
C LEU A 188 17.25 1.09 0.63
N SER A 189 17.94 2.13 1.14
CA SER A 189 19.37 2.04 1.47
C SER A 189 19.61 1.01 2.56
N LYS A 190 18.89 1.13 3.69
CA LYS A 190 18.97 0.18 4.81
C LYS A 190 18.58 -1.25 4.37
N PHE A 191 17.53 -1.36 3.55
CA PHE A 191 17.09 -2.66 3.02
C PHE A 191 18.15 -3.30 2.12
N ARG A 192 18.89 -2.50 1.36
CA ARG A 192 20.03 -2.94 0.54
C ARG A 192 21.22 -3.36 1.37
N GLU A 193 21.62 -2.52 2.33
CA GLU A 193 22.72 -2.81 3.26
C GLU A 193 22.48 -4.11 4.05
N SER A 194 21.21 -4.41 4.33
CA SER A 194 20.82 -5.63 5.04
C SER A 194 20.85 -6.90 4.18
N GLY A 195 21.09 -6.81 2.87
CA GLY A 195 21.24 -7.98 1.98
C GLY A 195 19.94 -8.73 1.63
N TYR A 196 18.77 -8.20 2.02
CA TYR A 196 17.46 -8.84 1.80
C TYR A 196 16.76 -8.42 0.50
N THR A 197 17.39 -7.56 -0.30
CA THR A 197 16.88 -7.12 -1.61
C THR A 197 17.86 -7.50 -2.71
N LYS A 198 17.35 -7.63 -3.93
CA LYS A 198 18.21 -7.78 -5.11
C LYS A 198 18.94 -6.47 -5.37
N ASP A 199 20.21 -6.57 -5.74
CA ASP A 199 20.94 -5.40 -6.26
C ASP A 199 20.30 -4.90 -7.55
N PHE A 200 20.18 -3.58 -7.64
CA PHE A 200 19.76 -2.90 -8.86
C PHE A 200 20.95 -2.08 -9.39
N ASN A 201 21.23 -2.24 -10.68
CA ASN A 201 22.20 -1.41 -11.37
C ASN A 201 21.46 -0.48 -12.34
N ASN A 202 21.63 0.82 -12.15
CA ASN A 202 20.99 1.83 -12.99
C ASN A 202 22.00 2.34 -14.02
N MET A 203 21.86 1.89 -15.27
CA MET A 203 22.67 2.40 -16.38
C MET A 203 21.96 3.62 -16.97
N GLN A 204 22.50 4.80 -16.71
CA GLN A 204 22.03 6.04 -17.32
C GLN A 204 22.91 6.40 -18.50
N GLY A 205 22.29 6.82 -19.59
CA GLY A 205 22.96 7.33 -20.79
C GLY A 205 21.99 8.16 -21.62
N ASP A 206 22.52 9.12 -22.36
CA ASP A 206 21.73 10.02 -23.21
C ASP A 206 21.44 9.35 -24.56
N TYR A 207 20.69 8.24 -24.50
CA TYR A 207 20.28 7.47 -25.67
C TYR A 207 18.82 7.78 -26.00
N ASP A 208 18.52 7.87 -27.30
CA ASP A 208 17.14 7.92 -27.75
C ASP A 208 16.40 6.61 -27.41
N ARG A 209 15.06 6.64 -27.53
CA ARG A 209 14.22 5.50 -27.14
C ARG A 209 14.54 4.22 -27.91
N TRP A 210 14.91 4.33 -29.19
CA TRP A 210 15.21 3.16 -30.01
C TRP A 210 16.55 2.55 -29.62
N THR A 211 17.61 3.36 -29.54
CA THR A 211 18.93 2.90 -29.11
C THR A 211 18.89 2.25 -27.74
N ARG A 212 18.17 2.85 -26.78
CA ARG A 212 17.99 2.26 -25.44
C ARG A 212 17.28 0.91 -25.49
N THR A 213 16.31 0.76 -26.38
CA THR A 213 15.58 -0.50 -26.57
C THR A 213 16.49 -1.58 -27.14
N LEU A 214 17.25 -1.26 -28.20
CA LEU A 214 18.21 -2.18 -28.80
C LEU A 214 19.25 -2.65 -27.79
N LEU A 215 19.85 -1.71 -27.03
CA LEU A 215 20.79 -2.04 -25.96
C LEU A 215 20.17 -2.98 -24.91
N SER A 216 18.91 -2.73 -24.51
CA SER A 216 18.22 -3.58 -23.55
C SER A 216 17.99 -4.99 -24.08
N LEU A 217 17.68 -5.14 -25.37
CA LEU A 217 17.51 -6.45 -26.02
C LEU A 217 18.85 -7.19 -26.13
N VAL A 218 19.93 -6.51 -26.53
CA VAL A 218 21.28 -7.10 -26.59
C VAL A 218 21.73 -7.59 -25.21
N ILE A 219 21.53 -6.77 -24.16
CA ILE A 219 21.83 -7.17 -22.77
C ILE A 219 20.97 -8.35 -22.33
N SER A 220 19.69 -8.37 -22.73
CA SER A 220 18.79 -9.49 -22.43
C SER A 220 19.29 -10.80 -23.05
N GLU A 221 19.68 -10.79 -24.32
CA GLU A 221 20.24 -11.97 -24.99
C GLU A 221 21.58 -12.39 -24.40
N TYR A 222 22.48 -11.44 -24.15
CA TYR A 222 23.75 -11.71 -23.48
C TYR A 222 23.53 -12.42 -22.12
N ARG A 223 22.60 -11.91 -21.29
CA ARG A 223 22.27 -12.54 -20.01
C ARG A 223 21.70 -13.94 -20.18
N ARG A 224 20.87 -14.17 -21.19
CA ARG A 224 20.29 -15.48 -21.49
C ARG A 224 21.40 -16.50 -21.80
N HIS A 225 22.37 -16.13 -22.63
CA HIS A 225 23.54 -16.97 -22.93
C HIS A 225 24.39 -17.21 -21.68
N LEU A 226 24.69 -16.17 -20.91
CA LEU A 226 25.45 -16.29 -19.66
C LEU A 226 24.79 -17.24 -18.66
N PHE A 227 23.46 -17.19 -18.50
CA PHE A 227 22.74 -18.15 -17.65
C PHE A 227 22.88 -19.59 -18.18
N GLY A 228 22.74 -19.79 -19.50
CA GLY A 228 22.92 -21.09 -20.15
C GLY A 228 24.31 -21.68 -19.91
N ASP A 229 25.37 -20.85 -20.04
CA ASP A 229 26.76 -21.27 -19.79
C ASP A 229 26.99 -21.69 -18.32
N ASN A 230 26.18 -21.17 -17.39
CA ASN A 230 26.19 -21.53 -15.97
C ASN A 230 25.19 -22.66 -15.64
N GLY A 231 24.61 -23.32 -16.65
CA GLY A 231 23.63 -24.41 -16.45
C GLY A 231 22.27 -23.96 -15.92
N GLN A 232 21.96 -22.66 -15.98
CA GLN A 232 20.70 -22.09 -15.49
C GLN A 232 19.75 -21.80 -16.65
N ASN A 233 18.58 -22.43 -16.65
CA ASN A 233 17.53 -22.16 -17.64
C ASN A 233 16.69 -20.93 -17.24
N ILE A 234 17.29 -19.74 -17.28
CA ILE A 234 16.64 -18.48 -16.91
C ILE A 234 16.38 -17.66 -18.16
N LYS A 235 15.12 -17.26 -18.38
CA LYS A 235 14.72 -16.34 -19.45
C LYS A 235 14.68 -14.90 -18.91
N PRO A 236 15.59 -14.00 -19.36
CA PRO A 236 15.52 -12.59 -19.00
C PRO A 236 14.25 -11.94 -19.58
N VAL A 237 13.74 -10.92 -18.89
CA VAL A 237 12.53 -10.18 -19.29
C VAL A 237 12.88 -8.71 -19.41
N VAL A 238 12.46 -8.09 -20.52
CA VAL A 238 12.59 -6.66 -20.77
C VAL A 238 11.22 -6.00 -20.69
N LEU A 239 11.10 -4.95 -19.87
CA LEU A 239 9.90 -4.11 -19.80
C LEU A 239 10.23 -2.71 -20.32
N LEU A 240 9.63 -2.35 -21.45
CA LEU A 240 9.69 -1.00 -22.00
C LEU A 240 8.49 -0.20 -21.48
N LYS A 241 8.76 0.89 -20.76
CA LYS A 241 7.71 1.71 -20.13
C LYS A 241 7.78 3.15 -20.65
N SER A 242 6.61 3.69 -20.98
CA SER A 242 6.40 5.11 -21.31
C SER A 242 5.63 5.82 -20.19
N LYS A 243 5.62 7.16 -20.20
CA LYS A 243 4.90 7.95 -19.20
C LYS A 243 3.39 7.85 -19.38
N THR A 244 2.93 7.83 -20.63
CA THR A 244 1.50 7.75 -20.96
C THR A 244 1.17 6.52 -21.81
N ILE A 245 -0.10 6.09 -21.74
CA ILE A 245 -0.62 5.00 -22.58
C ILE A 245 -0.47 5.34 -24.06
N LYS A 246 -0.73 6.60 -24.45
CA LYS A 246 -0.60 7.07 -25.83
C LYS A 246 0.83 6.93 -26.34
N GLU A 247 1.82 7.38 -25.56
CA GLU A 247 3.24 7.23 -25.90
C GLU A 247 3.66 5.76 -25.96
N SER A 248 3.13 4.92 -25.07
CA SER A 248 3.41 3.48 -25.06
C SER A 248 2.91 2.81 -26.34
N LYS A 249 1.69 3.14 -26.79
CA LYS A 249 1.10 2.63 -28.04
C LYS A 249 1.88 3.11 -29.25
N ALA A 250 2.18 4.41 -29.32
CA ALA A 250 2.95 4.98 -30.43
C ALA A 250 4.36 4.36 -30.54
N PHE A 251 5.01 4.10 -29.40
CA PHE A 251 6.30 3.42 -29.40
C PHE A 251 6.19 1.95 -29.82
N TYR A 252 5.15 1.24 -29.36
CA TYR A 252 4.87 -0.13 -29.79
C TYR A 252 4.68 -0.23 -31.31
N ASP A 253 3.87 0.65 -31.89
CA ASP A 253 3.64 0.67 -33.34
C ASP A 253 4.93 0.94 -34.13
N GLY A 254 5.78 1.84 -33.62
CA GLY A 254 7.11 2.11 -34.19
C GLY A 254 8.07 0.93 -34.04
N PHE A 255 7.98 0.19 -32.94
CA PHE A 255 8.81 -0.98 -32.68
C PHE A 255 8.43 -2.16 -33.59
N THR A 256 7.16 -2.36 -33.90
CA THR A 256 6.72 -3.47 -34.77
C THR A 256 6.92 -3.21 -36.27
N LYS A 257 7.20 -1.97 -36.68
CA LYS A 257 7.37 -1.58 -38.08
C LYS A 257 8.83 -1.56 -38.56
N ASN A 258 9.79 -1.53 -37.62
CA ASN A 258 11.23 -1.60 -37.90
C ASN A 258 11.76 -2.98 -37.52
#